data_AF-A0A0R2XAU6-F1
#
_entry.id   AF-A0A0R2XAU6-F1
#
_cell.length_a   1.000
_cell.length_b   1.000
_cell.length_c   1.000
_cell.angle_alpha   90.00
_cell.angle_beta   90.00
_cell.angle_gamma   90.00
#
_symmetry.space_group_name_H-M   'P 1'
#
loop_
_entity.id
_entity.type
_entity.pdbx_description
1 polymer ?
#
loop_
_entity_poly.entity_id
_entity_poly.type
_entity_poly.pdbx_seq_one_letter_code
_entity_poly.pdbx_strand_id
1 'polypeptide(L)'
;MERAASTATSLIASPAADASDRNEAGYIRGKSLEQLGREEDALQAYLDVLYAKQASPSPGPAQPEYLWFARSGAEAARLQEKKGDFRGALAIYRILENAGGPSQLAFTRKIEDLRNRHFLWSEQ
;
A
#
# COMPACT_ATOMS: atom_id res chain seq x y z
N MET A 1 19.42 6.63 1.26
CA MET A 1 18.13 6.13 0.73
C MET A 1 18.28 5.43 -0.62
N GLU A 2 19.14 5.90 -1.54
CA GLU A 2 19.41 5.19 -2.81
C GLU A 2 19.89 3.74 -2.62
N ARG A 3 20.84 3.51 -1.71
CA ARG A 3 21.30 2.16 -1.36
C ARG A 3 20.18 1.27 -0.84
N ALA A 4 19.29 1.81 0.01
CA ALA A 4 18.17 1.06 0.57
C ALA A 4 17.16 0.67 -0.51
N ALA A 5 16.84 1.59 -1.44
CA ALA A 5 15.99 1.29 -2.59
C ALA A 5 16.60 0.19 -3.48
N SER A 6 17.91 0.26 -3.75
CA SER A 6 18.62 -0.75 -4.54
C SER A 6 18.62 -2.12 -3.88
N THR A 7 18.94 -2.21 -2.58
CA THR A 7 18.93 -3.48 -1.83
C THR A 7 17.54 -4.10 -1.81
N ALA A 8 16.51 -3.29 -1.60
CA ALA A 8 15.13 -3.75 -1.65
C ALA A 8 14.77 -4.31 -3.04
N THR A 9 15.18 -3.65 -4.12
CA THR A 9 14.99 -4.18 -5.49
C THR A 9 15.67 -5.53 -5.69
N SER A 10 16.91 -5.70 -5.19
CA SER A 10 17.61 -6.99 -5.27
C SER A 10 16.90 -8.09 -4.46
N LEU A 11 16.35 -7.75 -3.29
CA LEU A 11 15.62 -8.71 -2.46
C LEU A 11 14.30 -9.15 -3.11
N ILE A 12 13.57 -8.22 -3.73
CA ILE A 12 12.33 -8.51 -4.48
C ILE A 12 12.60 -9.49 -5.63
N ALA A 13 13.74 -9.35 -6.31
CA ALA A 13 14.13 -10.21 -7.43
C ALA A 13 14.75 -11.55 -7.00
N SER A 14 15.01 -11.74 -5.70
CA SER A 14 15.68 -12.93 -5.19
C SER A 14 14.74 -14.15 -5.23
N PRO A 15 15.14 -15.27 -5.86
CA PRO A 15 14.36 -16.50 -5.83
C PRO A 15 14.30 -17.13 -4.43
N ALA A 16 15.20 -16.74 -3.52
CA ALA A 16 15.24 -17.22 -2.15
C ALA A 16 14.29 -16.46 -1.19
N ALA A 17 13.78 -15.29 -1.60
CA ALA A 17 12.88 -14.49 -0.78
C ALA A 17 11.45 -15.04 -0.85
N ASP A 18 10.80 -15.16 0.31
CA ASP A 18 9.39 -15.53 0.38
C ASP A 18 8.46 -14.33 0.12
N ALA A 19 7.14 -14.53 0.21
CA ALA A 19 6.18 -13.46 -0.04
C ALA A 19 6.31 -12.30 0.98
N SER A 20 6.66 -12.62 2.23
CA SER A 20 6.78 -11.64 3.31
C SER A 20 8.00 -10.77 3.13
N ASP A 21 9.14 -11.41 2.84
CA ASP A 21 10.39 -10.74 2.52
C ASP A 21 10.21 -9.77 1.35
N ARG A 22 9.50 -10.21 0.29
CA ARG A 22 9.23 -9.36 -0.89
C ARG A 22 8.31 -8.19 -0.56
N ASN A 23 7.29 -8.40 0.27
CA ASN A 23 6.35 -7.36 0.65
C ASN A 23 6.98 -6.32 1.60
N GLU A 24 7.82 -6.77 2.53
CA GLU A 24 8.64 -5.88 3.36
C GLU A 24 9.60 -5.06 2.48
N ALA A 25 10.32 -5.72 1.57
CA ALA A 25 11.23 -5.06 0.64
C ALA A 25 10.51 -4.02 -0.23
N GLY A 26 9.34 -4.35 -0.76
CA GLY A 26 8.52 -3.42 -1.54
C GLY A 26 8.13 -2.17 -0.74
N TYR A 27 7.75 -2.34 0.53
CA TYR A 27 7.46 -1.23 1.43
C TYR A 27 8.70 -0.35 1.68
N ILE A 28 9.85 -0.97 2.00
CA ILE A 28 11.12 -0.25 2.22
C ILE A 28 11.55 0.52 0.98
N ARG A 29 11.38 -0.09 -0.21
CA ARG A 29 11.64 0.55 -1.50
C ARG A 29 10.78 1.79 -1.67
N GLY A 30 9.46 1.68 -1.41
CA GLY A 30 8.53 2.81 -1.44
C GLY A 30 9.00 3.96 -0.53
N LYS A 31 9.30 3.68 0.74
CA LYS A 31 9.75 4.72 1.69
C LYS A 31 11.05 5.38 1.24
N SER A 32 11.98 4.59 0.73
CA SER A 32 13.26 5.08 0.23
C SER A 32 13.08 6.00 -0.97
N LEU A 33 12.18 5.66 -1.89
CA LEU A 33 11.86 6.47 -3.08
C LEU A 33 11.17 7.77 -2.70
N GLU A 34 10.24 7.76 -1.75
CA GLU A 34 9.61 8.99 -1.23
C GLU A 34 10.64 9.96 -0.65
N GLN A 35 11.58 9.44 0.14
CA GLN A 35 12.64 10.25 0.75
C GLN A 35 13.62 10.83 -0.30
N LEU A 36 13.65 10.25 -1.49
CA LEU A 36 14.40 10.76 -2.65
C LEU A 36 13.56 11.72 -3.51
N GLY A 37 12.32 12.04 -3.12
CA GLY A 37 11.41 12.88 -3.90
C GLY A 37 10.79 12.19 -5.12
N ARG A 38 10.95 10.87 -5.24
CA ARG A 38 10.45 10.06 -6.37
C ARG A 38 9.06 9.50 -6.05
N GLU A 39 8.09 10.40 -5.91
CA GLU A 39 6.75 10.06 -5.39
C GLU A 39 5.96 9.11 -6.30
N GLU A 40 6.14 9.19 -7.61
CA GLU A 40 5.50 8.27 -8.57
C GLU A 40 6.05 6.86 -8.45
N ASP A 41 7.37 6.72 -8.39
CA ASP A 41 8.01 5.41 -8.20
C ASP A 41 7.68 4.81 -6.83
N ALA A 42 7.58 5.66 -5.80
CA ALA A 42 7.16 5.24 -4.47
C ALA A 42 5.72 4.72 -4.46
N LEU A 43 4.80 5.46 -5.10
CA LEU A 43 3.42 5.04 -5.25
C LEU A 43 3.34 3.68 -5.93
N GLN A 44 4.07 3.50 -7.04
CA GLN A 44 4.11 2.21 -7.74
C GLN A 44 4.62 1.08 -6.84
N ALA A 45 5.71 1.31 -6.10
CA ALA A 45 6.27 0.31 -5.19
C ALA A 45 5.27 -0.14 -4.10
N TYR A 46 4.47 0.78 -3.56
CA TYR A 46 3.43 0.42 -2.59
C TYR A 46 2.25 -0.31 -3.21
N LEU A 47 1.84 0.09 -4.43
CA LEU A 47 0.77 -0.58 -5.15
C LEU A 47 1.17 -2.01 -5.51
N ASP A 48 2.42 -2.26 -5.88
CA ASP A 48 2.92 -3.60 -6.16
C ASP A 48 2.72 -4.53 -4.95
N VAL A 49 3.02 -4.07 -3.73
CA VAL A 49 2.79 -4.83 -2.48
C VAL A 49 1.29 -5.02 -2.21
N LEU A 50 0.48 -3.96 -2.40
CA LEU A 50 -0.96 -4.02 -2.21
C LEU A 50 -1.60 -5.08 -3.12
N TYR A 51 -1.25 -5.08 -4.41
CA TYR A 51 -1.82 -5.96 -5.42
C TYR A 51 -1.23 -7.38 -5.39
N ALA A 52 0.03 -7.56 -4.95
CA ALA A 52 0.63 -8.89 -4.80
C ALA A 52 -0.17 -9.78 -3.84
N LYS A 53 -0.64 -9.22 -2.71
CA LYS A 53 -1.51 -9.96 -1.78
C LYS A 53 -2.89 -10.27 -2.38
N GLN A 54 -3.45 -9.38 -3.21
CA GLN A 54 -4.72 -9.66 -3.87
C GLN A 54 -4.62 -10.82 -4.87
N ALA A 55 -3.46 -11.00 -5.50
CA ALA A 55 -3.20 -12.08 -6.45
C ALA A 55 -2.89 -13.44 -5.80
N SER A 56 -2.40 -13.44 -4.55
CA SER A 56 -2.00 -14.67 -3.84
C SER A 56 -2.85 -14.88 -2.59
N PRO A 57 -4.01 -15.56 -2.68
CA PRO A 57 -4.76 -16.01 -1.51
C PRO A 57 -4.01 -17.18 -0.86
N SER A 58 -2.97 -16.89 -0.08
CA SER A 58 -2.20 -17.92 0.62
C SER A 58 -2.91 -18.33 1.93
N PRO A 59 -3.27 -19.62 2.12
CA PRO A 59 -3.81 -20.10 3.39
C PRO A 59 -2.67 -20.33 4.39
N GLY A 60 -2.63 -19.53 5.46
CA GLY A 60 -1.62 -19.59 6.53
C GLY A 60 -1.81 -18.43 7.52
N PRO A 61 -1.06 -18.37 8.65
CA PRO A 61 -1.24 -17.31 9.64
C PRO A 61 -0.91 -15.94 9.03
N ALA A 62 -1.96 -15.24 8.57
CA ALA A 62 -1.93 -14.05 7.72
C ALA A 62 -1.42 -12.76 8.41
N GLN A 63 -0.64 -12.85 9.48
CA GLN A 63 -0.27 -11.69 10.30
C GLN A 63 0.86 -10.83 9.68
N PRO A 64 2.00 -11.39 9.21
CA PRO A 64 3.06 -10.59 8.59
C PRO A 64 2.63 -9.99 7.25
N GLU A 65 1.90 -10.76 6.44
CA GLU A 65 1.39 -10.30 5.14
C GLU A 65 0.36 -9.20 5.24
N TYR A 66 -0.53 -9.27 6.24
CA TYR A 66 -1.48 -8.19 6.46
C TYR A 66 -0.79 -6.89 6.81
N LEU A 67 0.28 -6.93 7.62
CA LEU A 67 1.01 -5.74 8.04
C LEU A 67 1.55 -4.95 6.84
N TRP A 68 2.31 -5.61 5.95
CA TRP A 68 2.93 -4.94 4.81
C TRP A 68 1.92 -4.52 3.75
N PHE A 69 0.89 -5.32 3.53
CA PHE A 69 -0.26 -4.95 2.71
C PHE A 69 -0.95 -3.67 3.22
N ALA A 70 -1.30 -3.64 4.51
CA ALA A 70 -2.03 -2.51 5.09
C ALA A 70 -1.19 -1.24 5.12
N ARG A 71 0.11 -1.35 5.48
CA ARG A 71 1.04 -0.22 5.48
C ARG A 71 1.27 0.33 4.08
N SER A 72 1.52 -0.54 3.10
CA SER A 72 1.76 -0.10 1.73
C SER A 72 0.52 0.54 1.12
N GLY A 73 -0.66 -0.07 1.28
CA GLY A 73 -1.91 0.54 0.83
C GLY A 73 -2.17 1.90 1.49
N ALA A 74 -1.94 2.04 2.79
CA ALA A 74 -2.14 3.31 3.48
C ALA A 74 -1.21 4.42 2.96
N GLU A 75 0.05 4.10 2.68
CA GLU A 75 1.02 5.05 2.09
C GLU A 75 0.68 5.38 0.63
N ALA A 76 0.25 4.40 -0.16
CA ALA A 76 -0.23 4.62 -1.53
C ALA A 76 -1.45 5.57 -1.55
N ALA A 77 -2.44 5.33 -0.69
CA ALA A 77 -3.59 6.20 -0.55
C ALA A 77 -3.19 7.62 -0.10
N ARG A 78 -2.25 7.74 0.84
CA ARG A 78 -1.74 9.04 1.29
C ARG A 78 -1.04 9.81 0.17
N LEU A 79 -0.27 9.12 -0.68
CA LEU A 79 0.36 9.76 -1.85
C LEU A 79 -0.70 10.23 -2.87
N GLN A 80 -1.76 9.46 -3.07
CA GLN A 80 -2.89 9.88 -3.91
C GLN A 80 -3.62 11.11 -3.32
N GLU A 81 -3.87 11.14 -2.00
CA GLU A 81 -4.40 12.33 -1.31
C GLU A 81 -3.49 13.56 -1.53
N LYS A 82 -2.17 13.38 -1.40
CA LYS A 82 -1.18 14.45 -1.58
C LYS A 82 -1.21 15.03 -3.00
N LYS A 83 -1.45 14.18 -4.01
CA LYS A 83 -1.59 14.58 -5.42
C LYS A 83 -2.96 15.23 -5.74
N GLY A 84 -3.90 15.23 -4.79
CA GLY A 84 -5.27 15.66 -5.02
C GLY A 84 -6.15 14.60 -5.70
N ASP A 85 -5.65 13.38 -5.90
CA ASP A 85 -6.44 12.25 -6.42
C ASP A 85 -7.20 11.55 -5.29
N PHE A 86 -8.22 12.23 -4.78
CA PHE A 86 -9.05 11.73 -3.68
C PHE A 86 -9.88 10.51 -4.08
N ARG A 87 -10.21 10.35 -5.37
CA ARG A 87 -10.92 9.16 -5.86
C ARG A 87 -10.00 7.93 -5.86
N GLY A 88 -8.76 8.09 -6.33
CA GLY A 88 -7.74 7.04 -6.24
C GLY A 88 -7.44 6.63 -4.81
N ALA A 89 -7.29 7.60 -3.90
CA ALA A 89 -7.12 7.32 -2.47
C ALA A 89 -8.30 6.54 -1.88
N LEU A 90 -9.54 6.95 -2.21
CA LEU A 90 -10.75 6.27 -1.75
C LEU A 90 -10.83 4.82 -2.22
N ALA A 91 -10.44 4.55 -3.48
CA ALA A 91 -10.41 3.20 -4.03
C ALA A 91 -9.44 2.30 -3.26
N ILE A 92 -8.25 2.81 -2.95
CA ILE A 92 -7.25 2.08 -2.15
C ILE A 92 -7.76 1.82 -0.73
N TYR A 93 -8.35 2.82 -0.07
CA TYR A 93 -8.89 2.62 1.28
C TYR A 93 -10.01 1.59 1.33
N ARG A 94 -10.87 1.50 0.29
CA ARG A 94 -11.89 0.44 0.20
C ARG A 94 -11.28 -0.95 0.06
N ILE A 95 -10.19 -1.10 -0.68
CA ILE A 95 -9.46 -2.37 -0.76
C ILE A 95 -8.98 -2.79 0.63
N LEU A 96 -8.42 -1.85 1.39
CA LEU A 96 -7.90 -2.11 2.74
C LEU A 96 -9.02 -2.42 3.75
N GLU A 97 -10.14 -1.70 3.68
CA GLU A 97 -11.32 -1.97 4.49
C GLU A 97 -11.89 -3.36 4.21
N ASN A 98 -12.04 -3.73 2.94
CA ASN A 98 -12.59 -5.03 2.53
C ASN A 98 -11.68 -6.21 2.92
N ALA A 99 -10.36 -5.98 3.00
CA ALA A 99 -9.42 -6.97 3.52
C ALA A 99 -9.59 -7.23 5.04
N GLY A 100 -10.37 -6.40 5.75
CA GLY A 100 -10.62 -6.52 7.18
C GLY A 100 -9.39 -6.28 8.04
N GLY A 101 -9.27 -7.03 9.14
CA GLY A 101 -8.11 -7.01 10.03
C GLY A 101 -8.07 -5.84 11.03
N PRO A 102 -7.00 -5.74 11.84
CA PRO A 102 -6.95 -4.82 12.99
C PRO A 102 -7.11 -3.33 12.63
N SER A 103 -6.81 -2.94 11.39
CA SER A 103 -6.86 -1.54 10.94
C SER A 103 -8.16 -1.18 10.21
N GLN A 104 -9.10 -2.11 10.05
CA GLN A 104 -10.34 -1.91 9.27
C GLN A 104 -11.08 -0.63 9.68
N LEU A 105 -11.33 -0.43 10.97
CA LEU A 105 -12.07 0.72 11.48
C LEU A 105 -11.38 2.06 11.16
N ALA A 106 -10.05 2.08 11.10
CA ALA A 106 -9.32 3.27 10.70
C ALA A 106 -9.52 3.60 9.21
N PHE A 107 -9.61 2.57 8.36
CA PHE A 107 -9.90 2.73 6.94
C PHE A 107 -11.35 3.15 6.69
N THR A 108 -12.32 2.60 7.41
CA THR A 108 -13.73 3.05 7.36
C THR A 108 -13.84 4.55 7.67
N ARG A 109 -13.21 5.01 8.75
CA ARG A 109 -13.18 6.43 9.11
C ARG A 109 -12.53 7.29 8.03
N LYS A 110 -11.45 6.81 7.41
CA LYS A 110 -10.78 7.51 6.31
C LYS A 110 -11.66 7.63 5.06
N ILE A 111 -12.39 6.57 4.71
CA ILE A 111 -13.34 6.56 3.59
C ILE A 111 -14.45 7.60 3.83
N GLU A 112 -15.04 7.61 5.02
CA GLU A 112 -16.08 8.58 5.39
C GLU A 112 -15.56 10.02 5.37
N ASP A 113 -14.38 10.26 5.94
CA ASP A 113 -13.73 11.56 5.95
C ASP A 113 -13.43 12.09 4.54
N LEU A 114 -12.84 11.27 3.67
CA LEU A 114 -12.59 11.66 2.26
C LEU A 114 -13.88 11.96 1.51
N ARG A 115 -14.92 11.13 1.70
CA ARG A 115 -16.24 11.36 1.07
C ARG A 115 -16.84 12.68 1.52
N ASN A 116 -16.81 12.97 2.82
CA ASN A 116 -17.33 14.22 3.39
C ASN A 116 -16.57 15.43 2.86
N ARG A 117 -15.24 15.44 3.01
CA ARG A 117 -14.39 16.60 2.67
C ARG A 117 -14.36 16.92 1.17
N HIS A 118 -14.53 15.91 0.32
CA HIS A 118 -14.42 16.04 -1.13
C HIS A 118 -15.71 15.73 -1.89
N PHE A 119 -16.84 15.64 -1.18
CA PHE A 119 -18.18 15.41 -1.75
C PHE A 119 -18.27 14.17 -2.67
N LEU A 120 -17.57 13.08 -2.33
CA LEU A 120 -17.47 11.86 -3.16
C LEU A 120 -18.63 10.87 -2.93
N TRP A 121 -19.86 11.38 -2.87
CA TRP A 121 -21.08 10.64 -2.54
C TRP A 121 -21.81 10.05 -3.77
N SER A 122 -21.13 9.75 -4.88
CA SER A 122 -21.69 9.09 -6.08
C SER A 122 -20.57 8.96 -7.15
N GLU A 123 -20.49 7.96 -8.02
CA GLU A 123 -21.47 7.01 -8.56
C GLU A 123 -21.02 5.53 -8.41
N GLN A 124 -21.99 4.62 -8.58
CA GLN A 124 -21.90 3.16 -8.47
C GLN A 124 -20.98 2.52 -9.52
#